data_AF-A0A6P0S7D6-F1
#
_entry.id   AF-A0A6P0S7D6-F1
#
_cell.length_a   1.000
_cell.length_b   1.000
_cell.length_c   1.000
_cell.angle_alpha   90.00
_cell.angle_beta   90.00
_cell.angle_gamma   90.00
#
_symmetry.space_group_name_H-M   'P 1'
#
loop_
_entity.id
_entity.type
_entity.pdbx_description
1 polymer ?
#
loop_
_entity_poly.entity_id
_entity_poly.type
_entity_poly.pdbx_seq_one_letter_code
_entity_poly.pdbx_strand_id
1 'polypeptide(L)'
;MYIPASSEFVALCQSQVAVLTQGLGAALSAVYLTGEILEGEQAKLIPIVVYPETTTVGEENHTDFLLPGQMSKTETMSRFSQTLPRLLPQATNHEQQVGSTSPKRQANSLSRQRQIILPLIHEGVVMGFLVTGREDRSWNKEEQATIERIAQTLAIAYIIDQRRAWSEQRLTQMRSLQAKQRDLLHNLLHQFRNPLTAIRTFGKLLLKRLLPEDKNYKVASSIVQESDRLQELL
;
A
#
# COMPACT_ATOMS: atom_id res chain seq x y z
N MET A 1 5.81 4.99 4.28
CA MET A 1 4.90 4.29 5.20
C MET A 1 4.27 3.08 4.50
N TYR A 2 4.88 1.90 4.62
CA TYR A 2 4.30 0.64 4.13
C TYR A 2 2.94 0.39 4.76
N ILE A 3 1.90 0.33 3.93
CA ILE A 3 0.56 -0.09 4.33
C ILE A 3 0.51 -1.62 4.16
N PRO A 4 0.31 -2.41 5.24
CA PRO A 4 0.16 -3.85 5.11
C PRO A 4 -1.12 -4.19 4.33
N ALA A 5 -1.04 -5.24 3.52
CA ALA A 5 -2.20 -5.79 2.82
C ALA A 5 -3.33 -6.15 3.80
N SER A 6 -4.59 -5.85 3.43
CA SER A 6 -5.75 -6.24 4.24
C SER A 6 -5.98 -7.75 4.25
N SER A 7 -6.70 -8.21 5.27
CA SER A 7 -7.23 -9.59 5.35
C SER A 7 -7.97 -10.01 4.08
N GLU A 8 -8.71 -9.09 3.47
CA GLU A 8 -9.51 -9.29 2.28
C GLU A 8 -8.63 -9.46 1.03
N PHE A 9 -7.52 -8.71 0.92
CA PHE A 9 -6.52 -8.92 -0.13
C PHE A 9 -5.72 -10.22 0.06
N VAL A 10 -5.35 -10.56 1.30
CA VAL A 10 -4.69 -11.84 1.63
C VAL A 10 -5.58 -13.02 1.25
N ALA A 11 -6.87 -12.99 1.62
CA ALA A 11 -7.84 -14.02 1.27
C ALA A 11 -8.05 -14.14 -0.25
N LEU A 12 -8.06 -13.02 -0.99
CA LEU A 12 -8.06 -13.03 -2.45
C LEU A 12 -6.80 -13.70 -3.01
N CYS A 13 -5.61 -13.37 -2.49
CA CYS A 13 -4.36 -14.01 -2.91
C CYS A 13 -4.38 -15.52 -2.65
N GLN A 14 -4.87 -15.97 -1.48
CA GLN A 14 -5.04 -17.39 -1.16
C GLN A 14 -6.02 -18.08 -2.13
N SER A 15 -7.13 -17.42 -2.47
CA SER A 15 -8.10 -17.94 -3.45
C SER A 15 -7.49 -18.07 -4.86
N GLN A 16 -6.74 -17.07 -5.33
CA GLN A 16 -6.06 -17.14 -6.63
C GLN A 16 -4.95 -18.21 -6.64
N VAL A 17 -4.21 -18.37 -5.53
CA VAL A 17 -3.22 -19.45 -5.38
C VAL A 17 -3.89 -20.83 -5.38
N ALA A 18 -5.06 -20.99 -4.76
CA ALA A 18 -5.84 -22.23 -4.83
C ALA A 18 -6.30 -22.55 -6.27
N VAL A 19 -6.67 -21.55 -7.08
CA VAL A 19 -6.97 -21.75 -8.51
C VAL A 19 -5.72 -22.21 -9.29
N LEU A 20 -4.55 -21.64 -9.00
CA LEU A 20 -3.28 -22.06 -9.63
C LEU A 20 -2.92 -23.51 -9.27
N THR A 21 -3.09 -23.92 -8.02
CA THR A 21 -2.66 -25.25 -7.54
C THR A 21 -3.68 -26.33 -7.93
N GLN A 22 -4.96 -26.11 -7.66
CA GLN A 22 -6.02 -27.11 -7.88
C GLN A 22 -6.52 -27.14 -9.34
N GLY A 23 -6.59 -25.99 -10.01
CA GLY A 23 -7.13 -25.87 -11.37
C GLY A 23 -6.08 -25.97 -12.48
N LEU A 24 -4.83 -25.60 -12.20
CA LEU A 24 -3.74 -25.50 -13.19
C LEU A 24 -2.53 -26.41 -12.88
N GLY A 25 -2.57 -27.14 -11.76
CA GLY A 25 -1.54 -28.11 -11.38
C GLY A 25 -0.24 -27.48 -10.88
N ALA A 26 -0.27 -26.24 -10.37
CA ALA A 26 0.91 -25.63 -9.75
C ALA A 26 1.30 -26.42 -8.47
N ALA A 27 2.51 -26.98 -8.46
CA ALA A 27 3.11 -27.58 -7.27
C ALA A 27 3.61 -26.52 -6.27
N LEU A 28 3.94 -25.33 -6.79
CA LEU A 28 4.54 -24.23 -6.05
C LEU A 28 3.86 -22.92 -6.50
N SER A 29 3.46 -22.04 -5.57
CA SER A 29 2.92 -20.71 -5.92
C SER A 29 3.07 -19.69 -4.80
N ALA A 30 3.52 -18.48 -5.11
CA ALA A 30 3.67 -17.40 -4.14
C ALA A 30 3.33 -16.02 -4.73
N VAL A 31 2.83 -15.14 -3.86
CA VAL A 31 2.56 -13.73 -4.15
C VAL A 31 3.48 -12.90 -3.26
N TYR A 32 4.36 -12.11 -3.89
CA TYR A 32 5.23 -11.15 -3.23
C TYR A 32 4.79 -9.73 -3.57
N LEU A 33 4.85 -8.81 -2.61
CA LEU A 33 4.71 -7.36 -2.84
C LEU A 33 6.04 -6.66 -2.66
N THR A 34 6.22 -5.53 -3.34
CA THR A 34 7.36 -4.64 -3.10
C THR A 34 7.10 -3.79 -1.86
N GLY A 35 7.89 -4.01 -0.81
CA GLY A 35 8.07 -3.04 0.27
C GLY A 35 8.75 -1.76 -0.23
N GLU A 36 8.77 -0.74 0.63
CA GLU A 36 9.24 0.60 0.24
C GLU A 36 10.71 0.62 -0.19
N ILE A 37 11.01 1.40 -1.23
CA ILE A 37 12.36 1.67 -1.68
C ILE A 37 12.90 2.83 -0.85
N LEU A 38 13.72 2.52 0.15
CA LEU A 38 14.60 3.50 0.79
C LEU A 38 15.71 3.88 -0.20
N GLU A 39 16.12 5.14 -0.24
CA GLU A 39 17.03 5.65 -1.27
C GLU A 39 18.37 4.90 -1.29
N GLY A 40 18.61 4.13 -2.35
CA GLY A 40 19.81 3.30 -2.54
C GLY A 40 19.63 1.80 -2.26
N GLU A 41 18.55 1.38 -1.60
CA GLU A 41 18.27 -0.04 -1.35
C GLU A 41 17.45 -0.70 -2.46
N GLN A 42 17.49 -2.04 -2.52
CA GLN A 42 16.63 -2.81 -3.44
C GLN A 42 15.23 -2.95 -2.84
N ALA A 43 14.19 -2.88 -3.66
CA ALA A 43 12.80 -3.05 -3.23
C ALA A 43 12.62 -4.39 -2.50
N LYS A 44 12.42 -4.34 -1.18
CA LYS A 44 12.34 -5.54 -0.33
C LYS A 44 11.07 -6.31 -0.65
N LEU A 45 11.20 -7.51 -1.22
CA LEU A 45 10.06 -8.38 -1.49
C LEU A 45 9.50 -8.97 -0.19
N ILE A 46 8.22 -8.76 0.05
CA ILE A 46 7.47 -9.24 1.21
C ILE A 46 6.50 -10.34 0.72
N PRO A 47 6.63 -11.59 1.20
CA PRO A 47 5.67 -12.64 0.86
C PRO A 47 4.32 -12.36 1.54
N ILE A 48 3.23 -12.50 0.78
CA ILE A 48 1.85 -12.34 1.27
C ILE A 48 1.14 -13.69 1.33
N VAL A 49 1.39 -14.56 0.34
CA VAL A 49 0.95 -15.96 0.31
C VAL A 49 2.08 -16.79 -0.28
N VAL A 50 2.33 -17.97 0.28
CA VAL A 50 3.28 -18.97 -0.23
C VAL A 50 2.63 -20.35 -0.10
N TYR A 51 2.67 -21.14 -1.16
CA TYR A 51 2.16 -22.51 -1.24
C TYR A 51 3.23 -23.45 -1.83
N PRO A 52 3.43 -24.65 -1.27
CA PRO A 52 2.80 -25.15 -0.04
C PRO A 52 3.27 -24.40 1.21
N GLU A 53 2.45 -24.37 2.26
CA GLU A 53 2.75 -23.71 3.54
C GLU A 53 3.74 -24.54 4.39
N THR A 54 4.96 -24.76 3.89
CA THR A 54 6.02 -25.52 4.57
C THR A 54 6.52 -24.76 5.81
N THR A 55 5.83 -24.98 6.91
CA THR A 55 6.02 -24.34 8.21
C THR A 55 7.06 -25.08 9.05
N THR A 56 8.34 -24.83 8.77
CA THR A 56 9.43 -25.15 9.70
C THR A 56 10.18 -23.88 10.10
N VAL A 57 10.06 -23.51 11.37
CA VAL A 57 10.92 -22.48 11.98
C VAL A 57 12.30 -23.12 12.20
N GLY A 58 13.26 -22.75 11.36
CA GLY A 58 14.65 -23.23 11.46
C GLY A 58 15.16 -23.88 10.17
N GLU A 59 16.46 -23.73 9.96
CA GLU A 59 17.31 -24.30 8.90
C GLU A 59 17.10 -23.78 7.46
N GLU A 60 18.23 -23.66 6.75
CA GLU A 60 18.40 -22.82 5.55
C GLU A 60 18.01 -23.53 4.25
N ASN A 61 16.97 -24.36 4.29
CA ASN A 61 16.49 -25.11 3.12
C ASN A 61 15.53 -24.26 2.28
N HIS A 62 16.10 -23.46 1.38
CA HIS A 62 15.34 -22.74 0.35
C HIS A 62 14.47 -23.71 -0.48
N THR A 63 13.15 -23.55 -0.42
CA THR A 63 12.31 -23.90 -1.55
C THR A 63 12.70 -22.96 -2.71
N ASP A 64 13.15 -23.53 -3.83
CA ASP A 64 13.90 -22.85 -4.91
C ASP A 64 13.03 -21.90 -5.78
N PHE A 65 12.36 -20.94 -5.13
CA PHE A 65 11.92 -19.71 -5.76
C PHE A 65 13.14 -18.90 -6.19
N LEU A 66 13.53 -19.02 -7.47
CA LEU A 66 14.58 -18.21 -8.09
C LEU A 66 14.14 -16.73 -8.23
N LEU A 67 14.10 -16.03 -7.10
CA LEU A 67 13.71 -14.63 -7.00
C LEU A 67 14.63 -13.74 -7.86
N PRO A 68 14.11 -12.70 -8.53
CA PRO A 68 14.91 -11.84 -9.41
C PRO A 68 16.17 -11.23 -8.78
N GLY A 69 16.17 -11.01 -7.45
CA GLY A 69 17.32 -10.48 -6.71
C GLY A 69 18.57 -11.39 -6.68
N GLN A 70 18.45 -12.68 -7.00
CA GLN A 70 19.59 -13.59 -7.18
C GLN A 70 20.15 -13.61 -8.62
N MET A 71 19.50 -12.93 -9.57
CA MET A 71 20.02 -12.81 -10.93
C MET A 71 21.08 -11.69 -10.97
N SER A 72 22.31 -12.02 -11.36
CA SER A 72 23.39 -11.04 -11.47
C SER A 72 22.98 -9.85 -12.37
N LYS A 73 23.37 -8.64 -11.98
CA LYS A 73 22.90 -7.32 -12.48
C LYS A 73 23.01 -7.06 -14.00
N THR A 74 23.50 -8.01 -14.80
CA THR A 74 23.82 -7.87 -16.22
C THR A 74 22.79 -8.45 -17.19
N GLU A 75 21.97 -9.45 -16.81
CA GLU A 75 21.03 -10.06 -17.78
C GLU A 75 19.66 -9.35 -17.86
N THR A 76 19.11 -8.93 -16.72
CA THR A 76 17.68 -8.55 -16.60
C THR A 76 17.32 -7.26 -17.38
N MET A 77 18.26 -6.34 -17.58
CA MET A 77 18.03 -5.14 -18.40
C MET A 77 18.20 -5.38 -19.91
N SER A 78 18.83 -6.48 -20.34
CA SER A 78 19.19 -6.70 -21.76
C SER A 78 18.06 -7.31 -22.59
N ARG A 79 17.16 -8.10 -21.96
CA ARG A 79 16.15 -8.89 -22.69
C ARG A 79 14.85 -8.14 -23.03
N PHE A 80 14.54 -7.03 -22.35
CA PHE A 80 13.32 -6.26 -22.62
C PHE A 80 13.43 -5.28 -23.81
N SER A 81 14.60 -5.18 -24.44
CA SER A 81 14.88 -4.22 -25.51
C SER A 81 14.93 -4.82 -26.93
N GLN A 82 14.59 -6.10 -27.12
CA GLN A 82 14.78 -6.80 -28.41
C GLN A 82 13.48 -7.34 -29.04
N THR A 83 12.45 -6.50 -29.12
CA THR A 83 11.24 -6.71 -29.93
C THR A 83 11.42 -6.21 -31.37
N LEU A 84 12.38 -6.77 -32.11
CA LEU A 84 12.54 -6.55 -33.56
C LEU A 84 13.00 -7.83 -34.28
N PRO A 85 12.22 -8.38 -35.23
CA PRO A 85 12.62 -9.56 -36.00
C PRO A 85 13.59 -9.15 -37.12
N ARG A 86 14.79 -9.76 -37.16
CA ARG A 86 15.73 -9.62 -38.29
C ARG A 86 16.11 -10.98 -38.86
N LEU A 87 16.11 -11.06 -40.19
CA LEU A 87 16.23 -12.29 -40.97
C LEU A 87 17.67 -12.58 -41.40
N LEU A 88 17.99 -13.88 -41.45
CA LEU A 88 18.95 -14.53 -42.36
C LEU A 88 20.47 -14.25 -42.13
N PRO A 89 21.41 -15.02 -42.75
CA PRO A 89 22.35 -15.81 -41.94
C PRO A 89 23.83 -15.73 -42.38
N GLN A 90 24.74 -16.29 -41.55
CA GLN A 90 26.08 -16.88 -41.83
C GLN A 90 26.86 -16.98 -40.49
N ALA A 91 27.91 -17.78 -40.31
CA ALA A 91 28.31 -19.08 -40.88
C ALA A 91 29.48 -19.67 -40.03
N THR A 92 29.76 -20.98 -40.23
CA THR A 92 31.04 -21.71 -40.06
C THR A 92 32.25 -20.97 -39.45
N ASN A 93 33.04 -21.50 -38.50
CA ASN A 93 33.19 -22.86 -37.91
C ASN A 93 33.87 -22.69 -36.50
N HIS A 94 34.59 -23.60 -35.79
CA HIS A 94 35.26 -24.91 -36.00
C HIS A 94 35.21 -25.76 -34.69
N GLU A 95 36.05 -26.79 -34.57
CA GLU A 95 36.28 -27.68 -33.40
C GLU A 95 36.19 -27.02 -32.00
N GLN A 96 35.44 -27.55 -31.02
CA GLN A 96 35.50 -28.88 -30.35
C GLN A 96 36.67 -29.10 -29.38
N GLN A 97 36.37 -29.02 -28.08
CA GLN A 97 36.94 -29.96 -27.09
C GLN A 97 35.88 -30.29 -26.03
N VAL A 98 35.78 -31.57 -25.66
CA VAL A 98 34.74 -32.12 -24.76
C VAL A 98 35.38 -32.40 -23.39
N GLY A 99 34.72 -32.07 -22.27
CA GLY A 99 35.34 -32.39 -20.98
C GLY A 99 34.70 -32.04 -19.63
N SER A 100 33.50 -31.44 -19.51
CA SER A 100 32.78 -31.36 -18.20
C SER A 100 31.37 -30.78 -18.31
N THR A 101 30.37 -31.60 -18.66
CA THR A 101 28.95 -31.19 -18.61
C THR A 101 28.41 -31.20 -17.18
N SER A 102 28.57 -30.09 -16.45
CA SER A 102 28.02 -29.94 -15.10
C SER A 102 26.48 -30.02 -15.13
N PRO A 103 25.83 -31.01 -14.48
CA PRO A 103 24.38 -31.24 -14.60
C PRO A 103 23.54 -30.05 -14.11
N LYS A 104 24.11 -29.22 -13.21
CA LYS A 104 23.50 -28.01 -12.66
C LYS A 104 23.08 -26.97 -13.72
N ARG A 105 23.70 -26.95 -14.92
CA ARG A 105 23.26 -26.04 -16.00
C ARG A 105 22.00 -26.52 -16.72
N GLN A 106 21.83 -27.83 -16.95
CA GLN A 106 20.65 -28.38 -17.62
C GLN A 106 19.42 -28.40 -16.69
N ALA A 107 19.60 -28.73 -15.41
CA ALA A 107 18.55 -28.60 -14.40
C ALA A 107 17.97 -27.17 -14.37
N ASN A 108 18.84 -26.16 -14.32
CA ASN A 108 18.43 -24.74 -14.29
C ASN A 108 17.73 -24.24 -15.57
N SER A 109 17.91 -24.90 -16.72
CA SER A 109 17.12 -24.59 -17.92
C SER A 109 15.73 -25.23 -17.90
N LEU A 110 15.58 -26.42 -17.31
CA LEU A 110 14.29 -27.12 -17.22
C LEU A 110 13.40 -26.53 -16.13
N SER A 111 13.95 -26.11 -14.99
CA SER A 111 13.20 -25.38 -13.96
C SER A 111 12.68 -24.03 -14.48
N ARG A 112 13.49 -23.28 -15.25
CA ARG A 112 13.05 -22.04 -15.95
C ARG A 112 11.97 -22.23 -17.01
N GLN A 113 11.70 -23.46 -17.48
CA GLN A 113 10.56 -23.76 -18.36
C GLN A 113 9.30 -24.23 -17.61
N ARG A 114 9.46 -24.55 -16.31
CA ARG A 114 8.43 -25.05 -15.39
C ARG A 114 7.93 -23.98 -14.41
N GLN A 115 8.72 -22.94 -14.18
CA GLN A 115 8.39 -21.78 -13.35
C GLN A 115 8.07 -20.55 -14.22
N ILE A 116 7.00 -19.85 -13.89
CA ILE A 116 6.63 -18.54 -14.43
C ILE A 116 6.70 -17.50 -13.31
N ILE A 117 7.32 -16.36 -13.61
CA ILE A 117 7.37 -15.17 -12.76
C ILE A 117 6.71 -14.03 -13.55
N LEU A 118 5.57 -13.52 -13.06
CA LEU A 118 4.89 -12.37 -13.65
C LEU A 118 4.90 -11.18 -12.67
N PRO A 119 5.29 -9.98 -13.12
CA PRO A 119 5.22 -8.78 -12.28
C PRO A 119 3.76 -8.33 -12.11
N LEU A 120 3.41 -7.90 -10.89
CA LEU A 120 2.12 -7.27 -10.60
C LEU A 120 2.19 -5.81 -11.02
N ILE A 121 1.86 -5.53 -12.29
CA ILE A 121 1.96 -4.19 -12.89
C ILE A 121 0.58 -3.55 -13.03
N HIS A 122 0.49 -2.26 -12.69
CA HIS A 122 -0.62 -1.39 -13.05
C HIS A 122 -0.08 0.02 -13.33
N GLU A 123 -0.61 0.71 -14.35
CA GLU A 123 -0.17 2.06 -14.77
C GLU A 123 1.37 2.19 -14.96
N GLY A 124 2.05 1.09 -15.29
CA GLY A 124 3.51 1.01 -15.49
C GLY A 124 4.35 0.78 -14.22
N VAL A 125 3.74 0.80 -13.03
CA VAL A 125 4.43 0.56 -11.75
C VAL A 125 4.42 -0.93 -11.40
N VAL A 126 5.59 -1.50 -11.09
CA VAL A 126 5.72 -2.85 -10.53
C VAL A 126 5.46 -2.79 -9.03
N MET A 127 4.45 -3.50 -8.56
CA MET A 127 4.01 -3.51 -7.15
C MET A 127 4.34 -4.83 -6.42
N GLY A 128 4.85 -5.82 -7.15
CA GLY A 128 5.05 -7.17 -6.66
C GLY A 128 5.29 -8.18 -7.77
N PHE A 129 5.30 -9.46 -7.42
CA PHE A 129 5.46 -10.58 -8.35
C PHE A 129 4.54 -11.74 -7.95
N LEU A 130 3.83 -12.29 -8.92
CA LEU A 130 3.27 -13.64 -8.85
C LEU A 130 4.33 -14.62 -9.36
N VAL A 131 4.64 -15.64 -8.56
CA VAL A 131 5.51 -16.75 -8.98
C VAL A 131 4.75 -18.05 -8.88
N THR A 132 4.74 -18.85 -9.93
CA THR A 132 4.07 -20.15 -9.96
C THR A 132 4.93 -21.18 -10.69
N GLY A 133 4.92 -22.43 -10.24
CA GLY A 133 5.73 -23.50 -10.81
C GLY A 133 5.08 -24.86 -10.65
N ARG A 134 5.38 -25.77 -11.59
CA ARG A 134 4.91 -27.17 -11.55
C ARG A 134 5.98 -28.14 -12.00
N GLU A 135 5.98 -29.34 -11.44
CA GLU A 135 7.09 -30.28 -11.62
C GLU A 135 6.93 -31.16 -12.86
N ASP A 136 5.73 -31.29 -13.43
CA ASP A 136 5.35 -32.27 -14.44
C ASP A 136 5.69 -31.83 -15.89
N ARG A 137 5.18 -30.69 -16.34
CA ARG A 137 5.28 -30.20 -17.73
C ARG A 137 5.43 -28.68 -17.80
N SER A 138 5.97 -28.18 -18.91
CA SER A 138 6.02 -26.72 -19.18
C SER A 138 4.63 -26.15 -19.43
N TRP A 139 4.42 -24.86 -19.14
CA TRP A 139 3.11 -24.20 -19.27
C TRP A 139 2.68 -24.02 -20.74
N ASN A 140 1.40 -24.30 -21.05
CA ASN A 140 0.75 -24.03 -22.32
C ASN A 140 0.26 -22.57 -22.39
N LYS A 141 -0.01 -22.06 -23.60
CA LYS A 141 -0.45 -20.67 -23.84
C LYS A 141 -1.74 -20.29 -23.09
N GLU A 142 -2.71 -21.19 -23.00
CA GLU A 142 -3.99 -20.94 -22.30
C GLU A 142 -3.82 -20.91 -20.78
N GLU A 143 -2.92 -21.76 -20.26
CA GLU A 143 -2.53 -21.78 -18.85
C GLU A 143 -1.77 -20.48 -18.51
N GLN A 144 -0.79 -20.10 -19.34
CA GLN A 144 -0.03 -18.86 -19.22
C GLN A 144 -0.93 -17.61 -19.27
N ALA A 145 -1.86 -17.53 -20.23
CA ALA A 145 -2.82 -16.42 -20.31
C ALA A 145 -3.76 -16.36 -19.10
N THR A 146 -4.04 -17.50 -18.46
CA THR A 146 -4.80 -17.54 -17.21
C THR A 146 -3.95 -17.07 -16.02
N ILE A 147 -2.68 -17.48 -15.93
CA ILE A 147 -1.73 -16.98 -14.92
C ILE A 147 -1.51 -15.46 -15.06
N GLU A 148 -1.45 -14.95 -16.30
CA GLU A 148 -1.34 -13.52 -16.61
C GLU A 148 -2.58 -12.73 -16.21
N ARG A 149 -3.78 -13.24 -16.53
CA ARG A 149 -5.05 -12.68 -16.05
C ARG A 149 -5.13 -12.67 -14.52
N ILE A 150 -4.64 -13.70 -13.84
CA ILE A 150 -4.56 -13.75 -12.37
C ILE A 150 -3.61 -12.67 -11.84
N ALA A 151 -2.41 -12.52 -12.42
CA ALA A 151 -1.46 -11.47 -12.05
C ALA A 151 -2.06 -10.06 -12.25
N GLN A 152 -2.76 -9.82 -13.36
CA GLN A 152 -3.46 -8.56 -13.63
C GLN A 152 -4.59 -8.30 -12.62
N THR A 153 -5.39 -9.32 -12.28
CA THR A 153 -6.44 -9.21 -11.25
C THR A 153 -5.85 -8.88 -9.88
N LEU A 154 -4.76 -9.53 -9.47
CA LEU A 154 -4.06 -9.25 -8.21
C LEU A 154 -3.47 -7.83 -8.19
N ALA A 155 -2.89 -7.35 -9.30
CA ALA A 155 -2.37 -5.98 -9.40
C ALA A 155 -3.49 -4.92 -9.25
N ILE A 156 -4.64 -5.12 -9.89
CA ILE A 156 -5.81 -4.22 -9.75
C ILE A 156 -6.35 -4.25 -8.31
N ALA A 157 -6.52 -5.45 -7.73
CA ALA A 157 -7.02 -5.60 -6.37
C ALA A 157 -6.10 -4.95 -5.32
N TYR A 158 -4.78 -5.04 -5.50
CA TYR A 158 -3.82 -4.41 -4.60
C TYR A 158 -3.94 -2.88 -4.59
N ILE A 159 -4.18 -2.25 -5.74
CA ILE A 159 -4.42 -0.80 -5.80
C ILE A 159 -5.74 -0.41 -5.13
N ILE A 160 -6.79 -1.23 -5.24
CA ILE A 160 -8.04 -0.99 -4.52
C ILE A 160 -7.80 -1.04 -3.01
N ASP A 161 -7.00 -2.01 -2.53
CA ASP A 161 -6.62 -2.15 -1.13
C ASP A 161 -5.80 -0.96 -0.60
N GLN A 162 -4.76 -0.55 -1.35
CA GLN A 162 -3.95 0.63 -1.01
C GLN A 162 -4.78 1.92 -1.01
N ARG A 163 -5.68 2.10 -1.99
CA ARG A 163 -6.59 3.27 -2.06
C ARG A 163 -7.60 3.28 -0.90
N ARG A 164 -8.11 2.12 -0.48
CA ARG A 164 -8.96 1.97 0.72
C ARG A 164 -8.22 2.46 1.96
N ALA A 165 -7.06 1.88 2.26
CA ALA A 165 -6.30 2.19 3.47
C ALA A 165 -5.90 3.67 3.55
N TRP A 166 -5.48 4.27 2.42
CA TRP A 166 -5.18 5.71 2.35
C TRP A 166 -6.40 6.59 2.66
N SER A 167 -7.59 6.17 2.21
CA SER A 167 -8.85 6.86 2.48
C SER A 167 -9.27 6.74 3.96
N GLU A 168 -9.17 5.55 4.54
CA GLU A 168 -9.43 5.29 5.96
C GLU A 168 -8.49 6.08 6.88
N GLN A 169 -7.20 6.15 6.54
CA GLN A 169 -6.23 6.98 7.23
C GLN A 169 -6.57 8.48 7.13
N ARG A 170 -6.89 8.99 5.93
CA ARG A 170 -7.26 10.41 5.73
C ARG A 170 -8.53 10.79 6.48
N LEU A 171 -9.55 9.92 6.48
CA LEU A 171 -10.79 10.13 7.21
C LEU A 171 -10.55 10.17 8.73
N THR A 172 -9.68 9.29 9.24
CA THR A 172 -9.28 9.25 10.65
C THR A 172 -8.51 10.52 11.06
N GLN A 173 -7.58 10.99 10.22
CA GLN A 173 -6.88 12.26 10.42
C GLN A 173 -7.86 13.44 10.48
N MET A 174 -8.78 13.54 9.52
CA MET A 174 -9.81 14.59 9.48
C MET A 174 -10.67 14.61 10.75
N ARG A 175 -11.17 13.44 11.19
CA ARG A 175 -11.94 13.31 12.43
C ARG A 175 -11.13 13.78 13.66
N SER A 176 -9.84 13.43 13.73
CA SER A 176 -8.97 13.86 14.84
C SER A 176 -8.74 15.39 14.86
N LEU A 177 -8.70 16.04 13.70
CA LEU A 177 -8.54 17.49 13.56
C LEU A 177 -9.84 18.21 13.90
N GLN A 178 -10.98 17.71 13.40
CA GLN A 178 -12.31 18.26 13.72
C GLN A 178 -12.63 18.18 15.22
N ALA A 179 -12.24 17.09 15.89
CA ALA A 179 -12.37 16.99 17.35
C ALA A 179 -11.57 18.10 18.06
N LYS A 180 -10.27 18.23 17.74
CA LYS A 180 -9.41 19.29 18.29
C LYS A 180 -9.95 20.71 18.02
N GLN A 181 -10.52 20.96 16.84
CA GLN A 181 -11.16 22.25 16.52
C GLN A 181 -12.41 22.51 17.36
N ARG A 182 -13.28 21.52 17.53
CA ARG A 182 -14.48 21.63 18.36
C ARG A 182 -14.11 21.85 19.83
N ASP A 183 -13.12 21.13 20.33
CA ASP A 183 -12.70 21.20 21.73
C ASP A 183 -11.95 22.54 22.00
N LEU A 184 -11.19 23.06 21.02
CA LEU A 184 -10.65 24.44 21.07
C LEU A 184 -11.77 25.49 21.07
N LEU A 185 -12.77 25.37 20.18
CA LEU A 185 -13.90 26.29 20.13
C LEU A 185 -14.67 26.29 21.45
N HIS A 186 -14.96 25.12 22.00
CA HIS A 186 -15.59 24.95 23.32
C HIS A 186 -14.81 25.65 24.43
N ASN A 187 -13.48 25.45 24.48
CA ASN A 187 -12.60 26.15 25.41
C ASN A 187 -12.63 27.68 25.24
N LEU A 188 -12.63 28.18 23.99
CA LEU A 188 -12.70 29.62 23.70
C LEU A 188 -14.06 30.21 24.10
N LEU A 189 -15.18 29.56 23.80
CA LEU A 189 -16.52 30.01 24.20
C LEU A 189 -16.64 30.08 25.74
N HIS A 190 -16.10 29.10 26.46
CA HIS A 190 -15.98 29.16 27.93
C HIS A 190 -15.09 30.32 28.39
N GLN A 191 -13.95 30.57 27.72
CA GLN A 191 -13.08 31.70 28.03
C GLN A 191 -13.71 33.06 27.71
N PHE A 192 -14.62 33.17 26.73
CA PHE A 192 -15.38 34.40 26.44
C PHE A 192 -16.53 34.65 27.41
N ARG A 193 -17.19 33.60 27.90
CA ARG A 193 -18.30 33.69 28.86
C ARG A 193 -17.87 34.31 30.21
N ASN A 194 -16.62 34.12 30.62
CA ASN A 194 -16.06 34.67 31.86
C ASN A 194 -15.92 36.23 31.85
N PRO A 195 -15.18 36.87 30.93
CA PRO A 195 -15.10 38.33 30.85
C PRO A 195 -16.46 38.95 30.52
N LEU A 196 -17.32 38.28 29.74
CA LEU A 196 -18.69 38.75 29.51
C LEU A 196 -19.51 38.82 30.81
N THR A 197 -19.42 37.79 31.66
CA THR A 197 -20.02 37.78 33.01
C THR A 197 -19.43 38.89 33.89
N ALA A 198 -18.14 39.19 33.77
CA ALA A 198 -17.50 40.29 34.49
C ALA A 198 -18.02 41.66 34.02
N ILE A 199 -18.08 41.92 32.71
CA ILE A 199 -18.61 43.15 32.11
C ILE A 199 -20.08 43.36 32.53
N ARG A 200 -20.91 42.31 32.43
CA ARG A 200 -22.30 42.28 32.92
C ARG A 200 -22.41 42.68 34.39
N THR A 201 -21.50 42.17 35.23
CA THR A 201 -21.48 42.43 36.68
C THR A 201 -21.04 43.86 36.98
N PHE A 202 -19.94 44.34 36.39
CA PHE A 202 -19.48 45.71 36.57
C PHE A 202 -20.46 46.75 36.02
N GLY A 203 -21.11 46.49 34.88
CA GLY A 203 -22.18 47.34 34.34
C GLY A 203 -23.38 47.44 35.30
N LYS A 204 -23.82 46.31 35.89
CA LYS A 204 -24.89 46.30 36.90
C LYS A 204 -24.48 47.01 38.21
N LEU A 205 -23.21 47.01 38.57
CA LEU A 205 -22.68 47.82 39.68
C LEU A 205 -22.59 49.32 39.33
N LEU A 206 -22.27 49.67 38.08
CA LEU A 206 -22.24 51.06 37.60
C LEU A 206 -23.65 51.68 37.61
N LEU A 207 -24.65 50.94 37.11
CA LEU A 207 -26.07 51.35 37.14
C LEU A 207 -26.59 51.60 38.56
N LYS A 208 -26.11 50.87 39.57
CA LYS A 208 -26.45 51.09 40.99
C LYS A 208 -25.78 52.31 41.61
N ARG A 209 -24.84 52.96 40.90
CA ARG A 209 -23.99 54.04 41.42
C ARG A 209 -24.13 55.36 40.64
N LEU A 210 -24.72 55.31 39.44
CA LEU A 210 -25.08 56.47 38.62
C LEU A 210 -26.53 56.86 38.85
N LEU A 211 -26.83 58.16 38.83
CA LEU A 211 -28.21 58.67 38.88
C LEU A 211 -28.90 58.49 37.51
N PRO A 212 -30.23 58.32 37.42
CA PRO A 212 -30.93 58.10 36.14
C PRO A 212 -30.78 59.24 35.11
N GLU A 213 -30.52 60.47 35.58
CA GLU A 213 -30.28 61.65 34.73
C GLU A 213 -28.82 61.79 34.28
N ASP A 214 -27.90 60.96 34.80
CA ASP A 214 -26.51 60.96 34.34
C ASP A 214 -26.43 60.45 32.90
N LYS A 215 -25.82 61.24 32.02
CA LYS A 215 -25.40 60.89 30.65
C LYS A 215 -24.87 59.46 30.52
N ASN A 216 -24.07 59.02 31.49
CA ASN A 216 -23.39 57.73 31.51
C ASN A 216 -24.31 56.57 31.92
N TYR A 217 -25.45 56.84 32.57
CA TYR A 217 -26.42 55.80 32.97
C TYR A 217 -26.96 55.04 31.74
N LYS A 218 -27.24 55.77 30.64
CA LYS A 218 -27.64 55.16 29.36
C LYS A 218 -26.57 54.23 28.80
N VAL A 219 -25.29 54.64 28.85
CA VAL A 219 -24.15 53.84 28.37
C VAL A 219 -23.99 52.57 29.22
N ALA A 220 -24.07 52.69 30.54
CA ALA A 220 -24.05 51.54 31.46
C ALA A 220 -25.20 50.56 31.19
N SER A 221 -26.40 51.08 30.90
CA SER A 221 -27.57 50.28 30.54
C SER A 221 -27.35 49.50 29.25
N SER A 222 -26.85 50.14 28.19
CA SER A 222 -26.52 49.48 26.93
C SER A 222 -25.41 48.43 27.08
N ILE A 223 -24.37 48.68 27.88
CA ILE A 223 -23.32 47.69 28.17
C ILE A 223 -23.92 46.44 28.82
N VAL A 224 -24.83 46.60 29.77
CA VAL A 224 -25.52 45.46 30.40
C VAL A 224 -26.43 44.76 29.40
N GLN A 225 -27.27 45.49 28.66
CA GLN A 225 -28.20 44.90 27.69
C GLN A 225 -27.48 44.08 26.61
N GLU A 226 -26.36 44.58 26.09
CA GLU A 226 -25.59 43.86 25.08
C GLU A 226 -24.78 42.70 25.67
N SER A 227 -24.33 42.81 26.93
CA SER A 227 -23.71 41.69 27.65
C SER A 227 -24.70 40.56 27.92
N ASP A 228 -25.95 40.90 28.28
CA ASP A 228 -27.03 39.93 28.49
C ASP A 228 -27.38 39.23 27.17
N ARG A 229 -27.52 39.96 26.04
CA ARG A 229 -27.72 39.40 24.68
C ARG A 229 -26.59 38.48 24.23
N LEU A 230 -25.34 38.91 24.37
CA LEU A 230 -24.18 38.07 24.01
C LEU A 230 -24.10 36.80 24.87
N GLN A 231 -24.67 36.80 26.09
CA GLN A 231 -24.73 35.62 26.95
C GLN A 231 -25.87 34.67 26.56
N GLU A 232 -26.92 35.14 25.87
CA GLU A 232 -27.99 34.31 25.30
C GLU A 232 -27.55 33.58 24.01
N LEU A 233 -26.43 34.00 23.41
CA LEU A 233 -25.82 33.41 22.20
C LEU A 233 -24.69 32.39 22.50
N LEU A 234 -24.44 32.04 23.78
CA LEU A 234 -23.28 31.27 24.27
C LEU A 234 -23.61 30.09 25.22
#